data_AF-A0A0S2SKP2-F1
#
_entry.id   AF-A0A0S2SKP2-F1
#
_cell.length_a   1.000
_cell.length_b   1.000
_cell.length_c   1.000
_cell.angle_alpha   90.00
_cell.angle_beta   90.00
_cell.angle_gamma   90.00
#
_symmetry.space_group_name_H-M   'P 1'
#
loop_
_entity.id
_entity.type
_entity.pdbx_description
1 polymer ?
#
loop_
_entity_poly.entity_id
_entity_poly.type
_entity_poly.pdbx_seq_one_letter_code
_entity_poly.pdbx_strand_id
1 'polypeptide(L)'
;MMKWHVLGLLSLWGVGAGAAHAEGDARLWLPVNPGERVCWYEDRRYSLGAVLDLESGPLICAPQNEQESNGPLSWHALSAKPEQPKVEKGDKRLQVGA
;
A
#
# COMPACT_ATOMS: atom_id res chain seq x y z
N MET A 1 -59.62 10.26 37.00
CA MET A 1 -58.83 9.09 36.56
C MET A 1 -59.30 8.69 35.17
N MET A 2 -58.42 8.05 34.39
CA MET A 2 -58.51 7.69 32.95
C MET A 2 -58.09 8.78 31.95
N LYS A 3 -56.85 8.66 31.47
CA LYS A 3 -56.56 8.85 30.05
C LYS A 3 -55.57 7.78 29.61
N TRP A 4 -55.93 7.08 28.55
CA TRP A 4 -55.23 5.93 27.97
C TRP A 4 -54.72 6.31 26.57
N HIS A 5 -53.54 5.79 26.21
CA HIS A 5 -52.91 5.70 24.87
C HIS A 5 -52.35 7.01 24.28
N VAL A 6 -51.22 7.05 23.56
CA VAL A 6 -50.83 6.22 22.39
C VAL A 6 -49.30 6.02 22.32
N LEU A 7 -48.91 4.83 21.83
CA LEU A 7 -47.58 4.40 21.43
C LEU A 7 -46.90 5.29 20.36
N GLY A 8 -45.59 5.45 20.49
CA GLY A 8 -44.59 5.27 19.42
C GLY A 8 -44.65 6.14 18.16
N LEU A 9 -43.53 6.80 17.83
CA LEU A 9 -42.83 6.59 16.55
C LEU A 9 -41.48 7.31 16.56
N LEU A 10 -40.46 6.55 16.16
CA LEU A 10 -39.12 7.02 15.83
C LEU A 10 -39.14 8.07 14.71
N SER A 11 -38.10 8.90 14.77
CA SER A 11 -37.36 9.52 13.66
C SER A 11 -38.09 10.48 12.73
N LEU A 12 -37.61 11.74 12.65
CA LEU A 12 -37.04 12.30 11.41
C LEU A 12 -36.59 13.79 11.56
N TRP A 13 -35.28 14.00 11.41
CA TRP A 13 -34.62 15.05 10.62
C TRP A 13 -34.61 16.50 11.18
N GLY A 14 -33.52 17.27 11.08
CA GLY A 14 -32.38 17.13 10.19
C GLY A 14 -31.05 17.44 10.88
N VAL A 15 -30.11 16.51 10.74
CA VAL A 15 -28.72 16.91 10.61
C VAL A 15 -28.65 17.63 9.27
N GLY A 16 -28.51 18.95 9.29
CA GLY A 16 -28.17 19.70 8.09
C GLY A 16 -26.82 19.22 7.60
N ALA A 17 -26.83 18.30 6.63
CA ALA A 17 -25.66 18.02 5.82
C ALA A 17 -25.45 19.25 4.93
N GLY A 18 -24.82 20.28 5.49
CA GLY A 18 -24.17 21.30 4.69
C GLY A 18 -23.07 20.59 3.91
N ALA A 19 -23.36 20.25 2.65
CA ALA A 19 -22.33 19.86 1.72
C ALA A 19 -21.39 21.07 1.57
N ALA A 20 -20.23 21.01 2.22
CA ALA A 20 -19.16 21.95 1.94
C ALA A 20 -18.72 21.72 0.49
N HIS A 21 -19.25 22.52 -0.43
CA HIS A 21 -18.67 22.65 -1.76
C HIS A 21 -17.34 23.37 -1.58
N ALA A 22 -16.26 22.59 -1.58
CA ALA A 22 -14.91 23.13 -1.73
C ALA A 22 -14.73 23.55 -3.19
N GLU A 23 -15.07 24.80 -3.49
CA GLU A 23 -14.74 25.42 -4.77
C GLU A 23 -13.29 25.93 -4.68
N GLY A 24 -12.35 25.05 -5.04
CA GLY A 24 -10.92 25.32 -4.97
C GLY A 24 -10.26 25.11 -6.32
N ASP A 25 -9.80 26.20 -6.95
CA ASP A 25 -8.90 26.17 -8.12
C ASP A 25 -7.47 25.87 -7.65
N ALA A 26 -7.26 24.63 -7.18
CA ALA A 26 -5.95 24.18 -6.74
C ALA A 26 -5.10 23.79 -7.96
N ARG A 27 -4.31 24.75 -8.46
CA ARG A 27 -3.35 24.47 -9.54
C ARG A 27 -2.13 23.73 -8.99
N LEU A 28 -2.15 22.41 -9.12
CA LEU A 28 -1.03 21.54 -8.72
C LEU A 28 0.09 21.60 -9.75
N TRP A 29 1.18 22.27 -9.41
CA TRP A 29 2.42 22.23 -10.17
C TRP A 29 3.25 21.03 -9.74
N LEU A 30 3.19 19.95 -10.51
CA LEU A 30 4.10 18.82 -10.37
C LEU A 30 5.39 19.10 -11.16
N PRO A 31 6.58 18.79 -10.62
CA PRO A 31 7.80 18.78 -11.41
C PRO A 31 7.68 17.76 -12.55
N VAL A 32 8.49 17.90 -13.60
CA VAL A 32 8.42 17.02 -14.80
C VAL A 32 8.64 15.53 -14.50
N ASN A 33 9.23 15.16 -13.36
CA ASN A 33 9.40 13.76 -12.92
C ASN A 33 9.22 13.61 -11.40
N PRO A 34 7.99 13.74 -10.85
CA PRO A 34 7.75 13.49 -9.44
C PRO A 34 7.66 11.98 -9.24
N GLY A 35 8.78 11.36 -8.86
CA GLY A 35 8.79 9.94 -8.48
C GLY A 35 9.04 8.98 -9.64
N GLU A 36 10.08 9.22 -10.44
CA GLU A 36 10.54 8.23 -11.41
C GLU A 36 10.94 6.93 -10.68
N ARG A 37 10.18 5.85 -10.91
CA ARG A 37 10.40 4.54 -10.28
C ARG A 37 11.19 3.64 -11.21
N VAL A 38 12.48 3.94 -11.36
CA VAL A 38 13.40 3.21 -12.23
C VAL A 38 14.73 2.97 -11.54
N CYS A 39 15.41 1.91 -11.95
CA CYS A 39 16.84 1.75 -11.69
C CYS A 39 17.62 2.27 -12.90
N TRP A 40 18.71 3.01 -12.65
CA TRP A 40 19.59 3.52 -13.69
C TRP A 40 20.82 2.63 -13.86
N TYR A 41 21.22 2.35 -15.10
CA TYR A 41 22.48 1.71 -15.45
C TYR A 41 22.89 2.13 -16.86
N GLU A 42 24.11 2.61 -17.05
CA GLU A 42 24.63 3.09 -18.35
C GLU A 42 23.68 4.04 -19.10
N ASP A 43 23.21 5.09 -18.42
CA ASP A 43 22.27 6.09 -18.96
C ASP A 43 20.94 5.50 -19.47
N ARG A 44 20.63 4.25 -19.11
CA ARG A 44 19.38 3.57 -19.41
C ARG A 44 18.54 3.38 -18.15
N ARG A 45 17.23 3.40 -18.36
CA ARG A 45 16.21 3.23 -17.33
C ARG A 45 15.64 1.83 -17.38
N TYR A 46 15.49 1.24 -16.20
CA TYR A 46 14.97 -0.11 -16.03
C TYR A 46 13.79 -0.08 -15.06
N SER A 47 12.70 -0.75 -15.42
CA SER A 47 11.50 -0.87 -14.60
C SER A 47 11.65 -1.99 -13.56
N LEU A 48 10.70 -2.04 -12.62
CA LEU A 48 10.53 -3.15 -11.68
C LEU A 48 10.61 -4.52 -12.39
N GLY A 49 11.43 -5.41 -11.84
CA GLY A 49 11.63 -6.77 -12.33
C GLY A 49 12.67 -6.93 -13.44
N ALA A 50 13.23 -5.83 -13.97
CA ALA A 50 14.33 -5.92 -14.92
C ALA A 50 15.56 -6.59 -14.30
N VAL A 51 16.24 -7.44 -15.07
CA VAL A 51 17.45 -8.15 -14.64
C VAL A 51 18.64 -7.70 -15.50
N LEU A 52 19.78 -7.46 -14.86
CA LEU A 52 21.07 -7.23 -15.49
C LEU A 52 22.00 -8.41 -15.21
N ASP A 53 22.53 -9.02 -16.26
CA ASP A 53 23.58 -10.04 -16.16
C ASP A 53 24.95 -9.37 -16.29
N LEU A 54 25.54 -9.02 -15.15
CA LEU A 54 26.89 -8.44 -15.08
C LEU A 54 27.92 -9.51 -14.72
N GLU A 55 29.19 -9.24 -15.00
CA GLU A 55 30.29 -10.14 -14.62
C GLU A 55 30.36 -10.35 -13.09
N SER A 56 29.99 -9.34 -12.30
CA SER A 56 29.89 -9.41 -10.84
C SER A 56 28.71 -10.24 -10.32
N GLY A 57 27.83 -10.69 -11.21
CA GLY A 57 26.61 -11.44 -10.88
C GLY A 57 25.32 -10.70 -11.27
N PRO A 58 24.19 -11.42 -11.30
CA PRO A 58 22.91 -10.87 -11.73
C PRO A 58 22.31 -9.90 -10.71
N LEU A 59 21.80 -8.78 -11.20
CA LEU A 59 21.07 -7.78 -10.42
C LEU A 59 19.60 -7.72 -10.87
N ILE A 60 18.69 -7.47 -9.93
CA ILE A 60 17.27 -7.19 -10.21
C ILE A 60 16.92 -5.78 -9.75
N CYS A 61 16.15 -5.06 -10.57
CA CYS A 61 15.54 -3.79 -10.18
C CYS A 61 14.28 -4.08 -9.35
N ALA A 62 14.32 -3.83 -8.05
CA ALA A 62 13.26 -4.19 -7.11
C ALA A 62 12.95 -3.03 -6.15
N PRO A 63 11.87 -3.09 -5.35
CA PRO A 63 11.56 -2.06 -4.37
C PRO A 63 12.73 -1.87 -3.39
N GLN A 64 13.13 -0.62 -3.18
CA GLN A 64 14.19 -0.31 -2.21
C GLN A 64 13.78 -0.68 -0.77
N ASN A 65 12.48 -0.58 -0.49
CA ASN A 65 11.87 -0.97 0.77
C ASN A 65 10.64 -1.86 0.51
N GLU A 66 10.63 -3.07 1.05
CA GLU A 66 9.54 -4.04 0.86
C GLU A 66 8.21 -3.61 1.51
N GLN A 67 8.26 -2.70 2.49
CA GLN A 67 7.09 -2.17 3.18
C GLN A 67 6.39 -1.04 2.41
N GLU A 68 6.95 -0.62 1.26
CA GLU A 68 6.43 0.45 0.43
C GLU A 68 5.86 -0.09 -0.89
N SER A 69 4.56 0.06 -1.11
CA SER A 69 3.91 -0.37 -2.37
C SER A 69 4.24 0.55 -3.56
N ASN A 70 4.57 1.82 -3.29
CA ASN A 70 4.87 2.83 -4.30
C ASN A 70 6.21 3.55 -4.05
N GLY A 71 7.12 2.90 -3.34
CA GLY A 71 8.46 3.42 -3.04
C GLY A 71 9.42 3.40 -4.24
N PRO A 72 10.61 4.01 -4.09
CA PRO A 72 11.66 3.99 -5.11
C PRO A 72 12.17 2.57 -5.41
N LEU A 73 12.83 2.41 -6.55
CA LEU A 73 13.47 1.14 -6.94
C LEU A 73 14.99 1.23 -6.79
N SER A 74 15.63 0.10 -6.47
CA SER A 74 17.08 -0.04 -6.42
C SER A 74 17.55 -1.38 -6.99
N TRP A 75 18.85 -1.49 -7.28
CA TRP A 75 19.46 -2.75 -7.70
C TRP A 75 19.72 -3.66 -6.49
N HIS A 76 19.26 -4.90 -6.58
CA HIS A 76 19.52 -5.95 -5.60
C HIS A 76 20.25 -7.12 -6.25
N ALA A 77 21.21 -7.73 -5.56
CA ALA A 77 21.84 -8.94 -6.03
C ALA A 77 20.84 -10.12 -5.98
N LEU A 78 20.68 -10.83 -7.09
CA LEU A 78 19.97 -12.10 -7.09
C LEU A 78 20.89 -13.16 -6.49
N SER A 79 20.84 -13.27 -5.16
CA SER A 79 21.51 -14.38 -4.48
C SER A 79 20.92 -15.69 -4.98
N ALA A 80 21.75 -16.65 -5.39
CA ALA A 80 21.31 -17.98 -5.81
C ALA A 80 20.62 -18.80 -4.68
N LYS A 81 20.52 -18.23 -3.48
CA LYS A 81 19.79 -18.84 -2.36
C LYS A 81 18.36 -18.31 -2.39
N PRO A 82 17.35 -19.14 -2.70
CA PRO A 82 15.96 -18.70 -2.66
C PRO A 82 15.67 -18.13 -1.27
N GLU A 83 15.24 -16.87 -1.22
CA GLU A 83 14.70 -16.23 -0.03
C GLU A 83 13.64 -17.18 0.53
N GLN A 84 14.01 -17.89 1.59
CA GLN A 84 13.12 -18.83 2.23
C GLN A 84 12.04 -17.96 2.87
N PRO A 85 10.74 -18.18 2.59
CA PRO A 85 9.71 -17.49 3.34
C PRO A 85 10.02 -17.67 4.82
N LYS A 86 10.21 -16.56 5.53
CA LYS A 86 10.47 -16.54 6.97
C LYS A 86 9.27 -17.23 7.61
N VAL A 87 9.37 -18.53 7.85
CA VAL A 87 8.35 -19.30 8.54
C VAL A 87 8.33 -18.74 9.95
N GLU A 88 7.39 -17.84 10.22
CA GLU A 88 7.07 -17.45 11.58
C GLU A 88 6.73 -18.74 12.33
N LYS A 89 7.60 -19.10 13.27
CA LYS A 89 7.46 -20.27 14.12
C LYS A 89 6.29 -20.03 15.06
N GLY A 90 5.08 -20.23 14.56
CA GLY A 90 3.86 -20.27 15.34
C GLY A 90 4.00 -21.33 16.42
N ASP A 91 3.96 -20.87 17.66
CA ASP A 91 3.99 -21.67 18.88
C ASP A 91 2.91 -22.77 18.80
N LYS A 92 3.34 -24.03 18.81
CA LYS A 92 2.42 -25.18 18.80
C LYS A 92 1.76 -25.29 20.17
N ARG A 93 0.60 -24.69 20.32
CA ARG A 93 -0.37 -25.15 21.33
C ARG A 93 -1.81 -24.95 20.87
N LEU A 94 -2.32 -25.92 20.13
CA LEU A 94 -3.74 -26.24 20.22
C LEU A 94 -3.86 -27.63 20.83
N GLN A 95 -4.08 -27.67 22.14
CA GLN A 95 -4.68 -28.82 22.80
C GLN A 95 -6.13 -28.89 22.35
N VAL A 96 -6.55 -30.03 21.79
CA VAL A 96 -7.98 -30.34 21.66
C VAL A 96 -8.18 -31.69 22.31
N GLY A 97 -8.73 -31.64 23.53
CA GLY A 97 -9.31 -32.80 24.19
C GLY A 97 -10.82 -32.83 23.91
N ALA A 98 -11.34 -34.04 23.74
CA ALA A 98 -12.67 -34.49 24.15
C ALA A 98 -12.65 -36.02 24.14
#